data_AF-A0A4Q3WCS9-F1
#
_entry.id   AF-A0A4Q3WCS9-F1
#
_cell.length_a   1.000
_cell.length_b   1.000
_cell.length_c   1.000
_cell.angle_alpha   90.00
_cell.angle_beta   90.00
_cell.angle_gamma   90.00
#
_symmetry.space_group_name_H-M   'P 1'
#
loop_
_entity.id
_entity.type
_entity.pdbx_description
1 polymer ?
#
loop_
_entity_poly.entity_id
_entity_poly.type
_entity_poly.pdbx_seq_one_letter_code
_entity_poly.pdbx_strand_id
1 'polypeptide(L)'
;MATLLRAAHSALIQSLKKHRETQMGRELTPLEWFQQLSGQPQYRWMQPLMSLMSDLDALLDNRQEITENDLAVVCGAIAVLFGIDANDFRNHYFDALAADPSLVPSHSTLKRVIDQLPKLEIEGDAPEIRRSWHISERRLAHMRSNKNSDD
;
A
#
# COMPACT_ATOMS: atom_id res chain seq x y z
N MET A 1 -6.84 -8.13 7.93
CA MET A 1 -6.61 -7.69 6.52
C MET A 1 -5.37 -6.81 6.40
N ALA A 2 -5.31 -5.66 7.08
CA ALA A 2 -4.18 -4.72 6.99
C ALA A 2 -2.80 -5.39 7.21
N THR A 3 -2.67 -6.26 8.22
CA THR A 3 -1.44 -7.03 8.47
C THR A 3 -1.01 -7.91 7.30
N LEU A 4 -1.98 -8.53 6.60
CA LEU A 4 -1.68 -9.39 5.46
C LEU A 4 -1.25 -8.57 4.24
N LEU A 5 -1.87 -7.41 4.03
CA LEU A 5 -1.46 -6.49 2.97
C LEU A 5 -0.05 -5.93 3.25
N ARG A 6 0.24 -5.55 4.51
CA ARG A 6 1.59 -5.17 4.96
C ARG A 6 2.59 -6.28 4.68
N ALA A 7 2.27 -7.53 5.03
CA ALA A 7 3.16 -8.67 4.79
C ALA A 7 3.43 -8.91 3.29
N ALA A 8 2.39 -8.84 2.45
CA ALA A 8 2.54 -8.98 1.00
C ALA A 8 3.36 -7.83 0.39
N HIS A 9 3.11 -6.59 0.81
CA HIS A 9 3.87 -5.41 0.42
C HIS A 9 5.35 -5.52 0.82
N SER A 10 5.63 -5.88 2.08
CA SER A 10 7.01 -6.08 2.56
C SER A 10 7.73 -7.19 1.82
N ALA A 11 7.07 -8.33 1.57
CA ALA A 11 7.65 -9.43 0.80
C ALA A 11 8.00 -8.99 -0.63
N LEU A 12 7.09 -8.26 -1.29
CA LEU A 12 7.32 -7.73 -2.63
C LEU A 12 8.50 -6.75 -2.68
N ILE A 13 8.56 -5.80 -1.74
CA ILE A 13 9.69 -4.85 -1.62
C ILE A 13 11.01 -5.60 -1.45
N GLN A 14 11.05 -6.63 -0.59
CA GLN A 14 12.26 -7.42 -0.34
C GLN A 14 12.69 -8.21 -1.58
N SER A 15 11.74 -8.83 -2.29
CA SER A 15 12.01 -9.56 -3.52
C SER A 15 12.59 -8.64 -4.61
N LEU A 16 11.97 -7.48 -4.82
CA LEU A 16 12.44 -6.49 -5.80
C LEU A 16 13.81 -5.92 -5.43
N LYS A 17 14.04 -5.65 -4.14
CA LYS A 17 15.36 -5.21 -3.64
C LYS A 17 16.42 -6.26 -3.96
N LYS A 18 16.17 -7.52 -3.60
CA LYS A 18 17.08 -8.64 -3.84
C LYS A 18 17.38 -8.82 -5.33
N HIS A 19 16.35 -8.74 -6.17
CA HIS A 19 16.53 -8.80 -7.62
C HIS A 19 17.41 -7.65 -8.13
N ARG A 20 17.18 -6.43 -7.63
CA ARG A 20 17.97 -5.26 -8.01
C ARG A 20 19.42 -5.35 -7.53
N GLU A 21 19.65 -5.80 -6.31
CA GLU A 21 20.98 -6.03 -5.74
C GLU A 21 21.77 -7.06 -6.56
N THR A 22 21.09 -8.12 -7.01
CA THR A 22 21.66 -9.14 -7.88
C THR A 22 22.08 -8.54 -9.23
N GLN A 23 21.24 -7.71 -9.84
CA GLN A 23 21.58 -7.02 -11.10
C GLN A 23 22.74 -6.03 -10.94
N MET A 24 22.86 -5.38 -9.78
CA MET A 24 23.89 -4.38 -9.51
C MET A 24 25.20 -4.98 -8.97
N GLY A 25 25.19 -6.26 -8.55
CA GLY A 25 26.33 -6.91 -7.93
C GLY A 25 26.71 -6.34 -6.56
N ARG A 26 25.78 -5.65 -5.88
CA ARG A 26 25.99 -5.08 -4.55
C ARG A 26 24.71 -4.97 -3.75
N GLU A 27 24.84 -4.96 -2.43
CA GLU A 27 23.73 -4.64 -1.53
C GLU A 27 23.39 -3.14 -1.57
N LEU A 28 22.10 -2.85 -1.41
CA LEU A 28 21.54 -1.51 -1.33
C LEU A 28 21.17 -1.20 0.12
N THR A 29 21.59 -0.03 0.59
CA THR A 29 21.12 0.51 1.86
C THR A 29 19.61 0.82 1.78
N PRO A 30 18.90 0.91 2.93
CA PRO A 30 17.48 1.25 2.93
C PRO A 30 17.15 2.56 2.20
N LEU A 31 18.00 3.58 2.37
CA LEU A 31 17.83 4.88 1.71
C LEU A 31 18.02 4.79 0.20
N GLU A 32 19.06 4.09 -0.27
CA GLU A 32 19.29 3.90 -1.71
C GLU A 32 18.14 3.13 -2.35
N TRP A 33 17.64 2.09 -1.68
CA TRP A 33 16.49 1.33 -2.17
C TRP A 33 15.23 2.19 -2.26
N PHE A 34 14.95 3.00 -1.23
CA PHE A 34 13.85 3.96 -1.27
C PHE A 34 13.97 4.96 -2.43
N GLN A 35 15.17 5.47 -2.70
CA GLN A 35 15.42 6.34 -3.85
C GLN A 35 15.19 5.62 -5.19
N GLN A 36 15.56 4.32 -5.30
CA GLN A 36 15.25 3.54 -6.49
C GLN A 36 13.72 3.41 -6.68
N LEU A 37 12.99 2.98 -5.65
CA LEU A 37 11.54 2.82 -5.70
C LEU A 37 10.81 4.11 -6.06
N SER A 38 11.29 5.24 -5.56
CA SER A 38 10.65 6.55 -5.75
C SER A 38 11.06 7.24 -7.05
N GLY A 39 12.28 7.00 -7.53
CA GLY A 39 12.88 7.73 -8.64
C GLY A 39 12.83 7.01 -9.99
N GLN A 40 12.83 5.67 -10.00
CA GLN A 40 12.99 4.91 -11.25
C GLN A 40 11.65 4.59 -11.92
N PRO A 41 11.52 4.83 -13.25
CA PRO A 41 10.29 4.52 -13.99
C PRO A 41 9.83 3.07 -13.86
N GLN A 42 10.77 2.11 -13.76
CA GLN A 42 10.48 0.67 -13.67
C GLN A 42 9.77 0.24 -12.38
N TYR A 43 9.67 1.10 -11.36
CA TYR A 43 8.95 0.82 -10.12
C TYR A 43 7.68 1.66 -9.96
N ARG A 44 7.31 2.47 -10.98
CA ARG A 44 6.09 3.29 -10.92
C ARG A 44 4.81 2.47 -10.74
N TRP A 45 4.79 1.25 -11.25
CA TRP A 45 3.68 0.31 -11.06
C TRP A 45 3.41 -0.03 -9.58
N MET A 46 4.36 0.24 -8.66
CA MET A 46 4.16 0.04 -7.22
C MET A 46 3.40 1.18 -6.54
N GLN A 47 3.33 2.36 -7.16
CA GLN A 47 2.70 3.54 -6.57
C GLN A 47 1.26 3.31 -6.08
N PRO A 48 0.39 2.58 -6.81
CA PRO A 48 -0.96 2.31 -6.33
C PRO A 48 -0.99 1.50 -5.02
N LEU A 49 -0.11 0.51 -4.86
CA LEU A 49 0.00 -0.26 -3.62
C LEU A 49 0.60 0.59 -2.49
N MET A 50 1.65 1.37 -2.76
CA MET A 50 2.26 2.26 -1.77
C MET A 50 1.26 3.31 -1.26
N SER A 51 0.47 3.88 -2.17
CA SER A 51 -0.60 4.82 -1.83
C SER A 51 -1.67 4.15 -0.94
N LEU A 52 -2.10 2.92 -1.28
CA LEU A 52 -3.04 2.18 -0.44
C LEU A 52 -2.47 1.85 0.95
N MET A 53 -1.17 1.54 1.05
CA MET A 53 -0.52 1.34 2.35
C MET A 53 -0.54 2.62 3.19
N SER A 54 -0.19 3.76 2.59
CA SER A 54 -0.22 5.06 3.26
C SER A 54 -1.63 5.44 3.71
N ASP A 55 -2.66 5.14 2.91
CA ASP A 55 -4.05 5.38 3.27
C ASP A 55 -4.49 4.52 4.45
N LEU A 56 -4.10 3.24 4.47
CA LEU A 56 -4.40 2.34 5.57
C LEU A 56 -3.72 2.80 6.86
N ASP A 57 -2.47 3.25 6.79
CA ASP A 57 -1.77 3.80 7.94
C ASP A 57 -2.49 5.04 8.46
N ALA A 58 -2.83 5.99 7.58
CA ALA A 58 -3.58 7.20 7.95
C ALA A 58 -4.97 6.88 8.55
N LEU A 59 -5.68 5.91 7.98
CA LEU A 59 -7.00 5.47 8.47
C LEU A 59 -6.89 4.82 9.87
N LEU A 60 -5.90 3.96 10.07
CA LEU A 60 -5.69 3.24 11.33
C LEU A 60 -5.15 4.14 12.46
N ASP A 61 -4.36 5.15 12.12
CA ASP A 61 -3.71 6.01 13.12
C ASP A 61 -4.57 7.21 13.53
N ASN A 62 -5.39 7.76 12.61
CA ASN A 62 -6.06 9.05 12.82
C ASN A 62 -7.55 8.97 13.14
N ARG A 63 -8.23 7.86 12.86
CA ARG A 63 -9.68 7.73 13.09
C ARG A 63 -9.96 6.98 14.38
N GLN A 64 -10.73 7.60 15.28
CA GLN A 64 -11.23 6.94 16.49
C GLN A 64 -12.21 5.80 16.15
N GLU A 65 -12.97 5.95 15.07
CA GLU A 65 -13.92 4.96 14.58
C GLU A 65 -13.77 4.80 13.06
N ILE A 66 -13.68 3.55 12.61
CA ILE A 66 -13.63 3.19 11.18
C ILE A 66 -15.06 2.84 10.76
N THR A 67 -15.58 3.56 9.77
CA THR A 67 -16.96 3.37 9.31
C THR A 67 -17.05 2.26 8.26
N GLU A 68 -18.28 1.79 8.01
CA GLU A 68 -18.55 0.80 6.94
C GLU A 68 -18.20 1.36 5.55
N ASN A 69 -18.38 2.67 5.35
CA ASN A 69 -17.98 3.36 4.11
C ASN A 69 -16.44 3.44 3.96
N ASP A 70 -15.69 3.65 5.05
CA ASP A 70 -14.23 3.59 5.00
C ASP A 70 -13.76 2.18 4.59
N LEU A 71 -14.40 1.14 5.14
CA LEU A 71 -14.14 -0.24 4.76
C LEU A 71 -14.49 -0.51 3.29
N ALA A 72 -15.61 0.02 2.80
CA ALA A 72 -16.03 -0.09 1.40
C ALA A 72 -14.97 0.49 0.44
N VAL A 73 -14.44 1.67 0.76
CA VAL A 73 -13.40 2.34 -0.02
C VAL A 73 -12.10 1.53 -0.04
N VAL A 74 -11.68 0.98 1.11
CA VAL A 74 -10.49 0.12 1.19
C VAL A 74 -10.70 -1.17 0.38
N CYS A 75 -11.84 -1.84 0.55
CA CYS A 75 -12.18 -3.06 -0.19
C CYS A 75 -12.21 -2.81 -1.70
N GLY A 76 -12.80 -1.69 -2.14
CA GLY A 76 -12.81 -1.27 -3.53
C GLY A 76 -11.41 -1.04 -4.09
N ALA A 77 -10.53 -0.36 -3.36
CA ALA A 77 -9.14 -0.14 -3.78
C ALA A 77 -8.36 -1.46 -3.90
N ILE A 78 -8.54 -2.38 -2.95
CA ILE A 78 -7.93 -3.73 -3.00
C ILE A 78 -8.47 -4.50 -4.22
N ALA A 79 -9.77 -4.44 -4.47
CA ALA A 79 -10.39 -5.10 -5.63
C ALA A 79 -9.86 -4.54 -6.96
N VAL A 80 -9.61 -3.24 -7.06
CA VAL A 80 -8.99 -2.65 -8.26
C VAL A 80 -7.57 -3.19 -8.49
N LEU A 81 -6.76 -3.33 -7.44
CA LEU A 81 -5.37 -3.78 -7.58
C LEU A 81 -5.25 -5.29 -7.84
N PHE A 82 -6.00 -6.10 -7.09
CA PHE A 82 -5.86 -7.55 -7.08
C PHE A 82 -7.00 -8.31 -7.76
N GLY A 83 -8.03 -7.59 -8.24
CA GLY A 83 -9.18 -8.14 -8.95
C GLY A 83 -8.82 -8.70 -10.32
N ILE A 84 -9.81 -9.28 -10.98
CA ILE A 84 -9.62 -10.06 -12.22
C ILE A 84 -9.20 -9.14 -13.39
N ASP A 85 -9.61 -7.88 -13.37
CA ASP A 85 -9.33 -6.93 -14.42
C ASP A 85 -7.83 -6.64 -14.54
N ALA A 86 -7.37 -6.60 -15.79
CA ALA A 86 -5.98 -6.30 -16.09
C ALA A 86 -5.66 -4.85 -15.69
N ASN A 87 -4.59 -4.70 -14.91
CA ASN A 87 -4.02 -3.42 -14.56
C ASN A 87 -2.49 -3.54 -14.51
N ASP A 88 -1.80 -2.41 -14.66
CA ASP A 88 -0.33 -2.37 -14.73
C ASP A 88 0.34 -3.00 -13.49
N PHE A 89 -0.19 -2.68 -12.30
CA PHE A 89 0.27 -3.28 -11.05
C PHE A 89 0.13 -4.81 -11.06
N ARG A 90 -1.01 -5.34 -11.49
CA ARG A 90 -1.30 -6.78 -11.52
C ARG A 90 -0.31 -7.53 -12.41
N ASN A 91 -0.03 -7.00 -13.60
CA ASN A 91 0.92 -7.62 -14.53
C ASN A 91 2.31 -7.74 -13.88
N HIS A 92 2.86 -6.63 -13.39
CA HIS A 92 4.17 -6.62 -12.73
C HIS A 92 4.20 -7.44 -11.44
N TYR A 93 3.11 -7.48 -10.69
CA TYR A 93 2.98 -8.28 -9.48
C TYR A 93 3.02 -9.79 -9.79
N PHE A 94 2.36 -10.24 -10.87
CA PHE A 94 2.44 -11.63 -11.31
C PHE A 94 3.80 -11.99 -11.91
N ASP A 95 4.45 -11.07 -12.62
CA ASP A 95 5.82 -11.26 -13.09
C ASP A 95 6.79 -11.44 -11.90
N ALA A 96 6.62 -10.64 -10.84
CA ALA A 96 7.39 -10.78 -9.61
C ALA A 96 7.12 -12.14 -8.92
N LEU A 97 5.85 -12.57 -8.85
CA LEU A 97 5.48 -13.89 -8.31
C LEU A 97 6.10 -15.05 -9.11
N ALA A 98 6.14 -14.93 -10.44
CA ALA A 98 6.73 -15.93 -11.31
C ALA A 98 8.27 -15.97 -11.18
N ALA A 99 8.90 -14.82 -10.99
CA ALA A 99 10.35 -14.69 -10.81
C ALA A 99 10.83 -15.13 -9.43
N ASP A 100 10.00 -14.97 -8.38
CA ASP A 100 10.37 -15.27 -7.00
C ASP A 100 9.28 -16.09 -6.27
N PRO A 101 9.42 -17.43 -6.24
CA PRO A 101 8.47 -18.32 -5.56
C PRO A 101 8.31 -18.05 -4.06
N SER A 102 9.25 -17.33 -3.42
CA SER A 102 9.13 -16.98 -2.00
C SER A 102 7.96 -16.02 -1.70
N LEU A 103 7.40 -15.38 -2.73
CA LEU A 103 6.23 -14.50 -2.63
C LEU A 103 4.89 -15.28 -2.54
N VAL A 104 4.86 -16.54 -2.99
CA VAL A 104 3.64 -17.36 -3.09
C VAL A 104 2.89 -17.53 -1.76
N PRO A 105 3.54 -17.78 -0.60
CA PRO A 105 2.84 -17.92 0.68
C PRO A 105 2.06 -16.66 1.08
N SER A 106 2.70 -15.49 0.97
CA SER A 106 2.08 -14.19 1.27
C SER A 106 0.94 -13.89 0.28
N HIS A 107 1.15 -14.17 -1.01
CA HIS A 107 0.12 -14.02 -2.03
C HIS A 107 -1.10 -14.89 -1.78
N SER A 108 -0.91 -16.19 -1.52
CA SER A 108 -2.02 -17.13 -1.32
C SER A 108 -2.88 -16.77 -0.10
N THR A 109 -2.23 -16.30 0.97
CA THR A 109 -2.93 -15.85 2.18
C THR A 109 -3.71 -14.56 1.92
N LEU A 110 -3.10 -13.60 1.22
CA LEU A 110 -3.77 -12.37 0.82
C LEU A 110 -4.97 -12.67 -0.09
N LYS A 111 -4.79 -13.51 -1.12
CA LYS A 111 -5.83 -13.88 -2.09
C LYS A 111 -7.04 -14.50 -1.41
N ARG A 112 -6.84 -15.40 -0.43
CA ARG A 112 -7.94 -16.01 0.34
C ARG A 112 -8.81 -14.98 1.05
N VAL A 113 -8.19 -13.93 1.61
CA VAL A 113 -8.93 -12.85 2.28
C VAL A 113 -9.60 -11.93 1.27
N ILE A 114 -8.93 -11.63 0.15
CA ILE A 114 -9.50 -10.82 -0.95
C ILE A 114 -10.76 -11.48 -1.51
N ASP A 115 -10.75 -12.80 -1.69
CA ASP A 115 -11.91 -13.56 -2.21
C ASP A 115 -13.11 -13.56 -1.25
N GLN A 116 -12.89 -13.23 0.01
CA GLN A 116 -13.92 -13.15 1.04
C GLN A 116 -14.37 -11.71 1.30
N LEU A 117 -13.84 -10.72 0.57
CA LEU A 117 -14.22 -9.33 0.81
C LEU A 117 -15.69 -9.10 0.48
N PRO A 118 -16.42 -8.39 1.37
CA PRO A 118 -17.78 -8.01 1.08
C PRO A 118 -17.81 -7.04 -0.11
N LYS A 119 -18.81 -7.19 -0.96
CA LYS A 119 -19.14 -6.17 -1.95
C LYS A 119 -19.95 -5.09 -1.24
N LEU A 120 -19.23 -4.08 -0.75
CA LEU A 120 -19.83 -2.92 -0.10
C LEU A 120 -20.06 -1.83 -1.15
N GLU A 121 -21.18 -1.14 -1.05
CA GLU A 121 -21.43 0.05 -1.85
C GLU A 121 -20.64 1.22 -1.25
N ILE A 122 -20.00 2.00 -2.11
CA ILE A 122 -19.27 3.19 -1.70
C ILE A 122 -20.24 4.36 -1.74
N GLU A 123 -20.44 5.00 -0.61
CA GLU A 123 -21.22 6.23 -0.51
C GLU A 123 -20.30 7.44 -0.74
N GLY A 124 -20.36 8.03 -1.94
CA GLY A 124 -19.61 9.22 -2.31
C GLY A 124 -18.39 8.95 -3.20
N ASP A 125 -17.47 9.93 -3.26
CA ASP A 125 -16.27 9.86 -4.11
C ASP A 125 -15.10 9.21 -3.37
N ALA A 126 -14.76 7.96 -3.72
CA ALA A 126 -13.69 7.19 -3.08
C ALA A 126 -12.33 7.94 -3.04
N PRO A 127 -11.84 8.55 -4.13
CA PRO A 127 -10.69 9.45 -4.10
C PRO A 127 -10.76 10.55 -3.03
N GLU A 128 -11.91 11.21 -2.89
CA GLU A 128 -12.07 12.28 -1.90
C GLU A 128 -12.08 11.74 -0.47
N ILE A 129 -12.75 10.62 -0.25
CA ILE A 129 -12.75 9.93 1.06
C ILE A 129 -11.32 9.56 1.46
N ARG A 130 -10.54 8.98 0.54
CA ARG A 130 -9.11 8.65 0.77
C ARG A 130 -8.30 9.89 1.12
N ARG A 131 -8.48 11.01 0.41
CA ARG A 131 -7.80 12.28 0.73
C ARG A 131 -8.17 12.76 2.14
N SER A 132 -9.42 12.59 2.57
CA SER A 132 -9.88 13.03 3.89
C SER A 132 -9.12 12.40 5.06
N TRP A 133 -8.62 11.16 4.90
CA TRP A 133 -7.83 10.45 5.92
C TRP A 133 -6.49 11.13 6.20
N HIS A 134 -5.91 11.81 5.21
CA HIS A 134 -4.63 12.51 5.31
C HIS A 134 -4.76 13.96 5.81
N ILE A 135 -5.96 14.55 5.72
CA ILE A 135 -6.19 15.95 6.12
C ILE A 135 -6.07 16.11 7.64
N SER A 136 -6.43 15.08 8.42
CA SER A 136 -6.25 15.05 9.88
C SER A 136 -4.77 15.16 10.30
N GLU A 137 -3.84 14.58 9.53
CA GLU A 137 -2.41 14.62 9.85
C GLU A 137 -1.85 16.05 9.80
N ARG A 138 -2.21 16.81 8.76
CA ARG A 138 -1.73 18.20 8.58
C ARG A 138 -2.24 19.13 9.67
N ARG A 139 -3.50 18.95 10.09
CA ARG A 139 -4.13 19.81 11.11
C ARG A 139 -3.62 19.48 12.52
N LEU A 140 -3.40 18.20 12.84
CA LEU A 140 -2.80 17.77 14.11
C LEU A 140 -1.30 18.12 14.20
N ALA A 141 -0.54 18.03 13.10
CA ALA A 141 0.86 18.45 13.06
C ALA A 141 1.03 19.96 13.31
N HIS A 142 0.16 20.80 12.74
CA HIS A 142 0.17 22.25 13.02
C HIS A 142 -0.20 22.56 14.47
N MET A 143 -1.18 21.85 15.06
CA MET A 143 -1.58 22.06 16.46
C MET A 143 -0.51 21.58 17.47
N ARG A 144 0.23 20.50 17.17
CA ARG A 144 1.36 20.03 17.99
C ARG A 144 2.57 20.96 17.92
N SER A 145 2.87 21.54 16.76
CA SER A 145 3.95 22.52 16.61
C SER A 145 3.65 23.83 17.35
N ASN A 146 2.39 24.24 17.43
CA ASN A 146 1.99 25.48 18.10
C ASN A 146 1.94 25.35 19.64
N LYS A 147 1.92 24.13 20.18
CA LYS A 147 1.91 23.87 21.64
C LYS A 147 3.31 23.74 22.25
N ASN A 148 4.34 23.56 21.44
CA ASN A 148 5.76 23.52 21.86
C ASN A 148 6.47 24.87 21.76
N SER A 149 5.75 25.96 21.47
CA SER A 149 6.33 27.32 21.35
C SER A 149 5.85 28.27 22.46
N ASP A 150 5.09 27.76 23.43
CA ASP A 150 4.50 28.48 24.57
C ASP A 150 4.98 27.92 25.93
N ASP A 151 6.09 27.16 25.94
CA ASP A 151 6.79 26.71 27.17
C ASP A 151 8.24 27.21 27.16
#